data_AF-A0A0W7THF0-F1
#
_entry.id   AF-A0A0W7THF0-F1
#
_cell.length_a   1.000
_cell.length_b   1.000
_cell.length_c   1.000
_cell.angle_alpha   90.00
_cell.angle_beta   90.00
_cell.angle_gamma   90.00
#
_symmetry.space_group_name_H-M   'P 1'
#
loop_
_entity.id
_entity.type
_entity.pdbx_description
1 polymer ?
#
loop_
_entity_poly.entity_id
_entity_poly.type
_entity_poly.pdbx_seq_one_letter_code
_entity_poly.pdbx_strand_id
1 'polypeptide(L)'
;MKQKYIMIALAVALMMAAAPLVYSEGADDSSALTGDNVLDLTNDSAIVYVASGDGHSATFSVDLSTIPSGYSASSISWKLNDLDDGTTLVSFSDTTDTYTMTGVSSVTVYGKAVGTLEIEAYISGTNYYASGIVVVFSAPTETASTFYYFIKIYPGVYSYFNNENLPADVTQDEIQEGFWVSVTYNSQAFGSNDFNALTAFEYFCSQNDGWQFSASSYGWIDTFLGLGTYEGTNGSWIYWAQYHATSGNDAGWAFNNTTMAYITSVESQYIGLIFWESPSSSVMPAFPGLPNSDTLKFEV
;
A
#
# COMPACT_ATOMS: atom_id res chain seq x y z
N MET A 1 -31.84 58.11 19.48
CA MET A 1 -32.06 59.08 18.39
C MET A 1 -31.14 58.68 17.24
N LYS A 2 -31.69 58.46 16.02
CA LYS A 2 -31.06 58.11 14.72
C LYS A 2 -30.49 56.68 14.58
N GLN A 3 -31.20 55.77 13.88
CA GLN A 3 -31.23 55.49 12.41
C GLN A 3 -30.16 54.43 12.03
N LYS A 4 -30.54 53.17 11.82
CA LYS A 4 -30.97 52.53 10.55
C LYS A 4 -29.93 52.59 9.43
N TYR A 5 -29.31 51.44 9.16
CA TYR A 5 -29.11 50.93 7.80
C TYR A 5 -29.55 49.46 7.76
N ILE A 6 -30.49 49.17 6.85
CA ILE A 6 -30.87 47.83 6.38
C ILE A 6 -30.46 47.80 4.91
N MET A 7 -29.79 46.73 4.46
CA MET A 7 -30.00 45.98 3.20
C MET A 7 -28.91 44.89 3.15
N ILE A 8 -29.21 43.63 3.50
CA ILE A 8 -29.73 42.53 2.64
C ILE A 8 -28.71 42.06 1.58
N ALA A 9 -28.17 40.85 1.75
CA ALA A 9 -28.33 39.72 0.80
C ALA A 9 -27.57 38.43 1.23
N LEU A 10 -28.35 37.34 1.33
CA LEU A 10 -28.05 35.91 1.07
C LEU A 10 -26.96 35.19 1.90
N ALA A 11 -27.32 34.26 2.82
CA ALA A 11 -27.54 32.80 2.62
C ALA A 11 -26.18 32.04 2.56
N VAL A 12 -25.82 31.03 3.37
CA VAL A 12 -26.48 29.81 3.90
C VAL A 12 -25.67 29.38 5.16
N ALA A 13 -26.27 29.16 6.35
CA ALA A 13 -26.48 27.86 7.04
C ALA A 13 -25.28 26.86 6.94
N LEU A 14 -24.82 26.10 7.94
CA LEU A 14 -25.42 25.52 9.15
C LEU A 14 -24.24 25.00 10.02
N MET A 15 -24.39 25.06 11.35
CA MET A 15 -23.60 24.26 12.29
C MET A 15 -23.70 22.77 11.95
N MET A 16 -22.61 22.01 12.06
CA MET A 16 -22.66 20.63 12.61
C MET A 16 -21.37 20.29 13.36
N ALA A 17 -21.57 19.55 14.43
CA ALA A 17 -20.64 19.24 15.50
C ALA A 17 -19.46 18.38 15.04
N ALA A 18 -18.27 18.71 15.52
CA ALA A 18 -17.15 17.79 15.54
C ALA A 18 -17.46 16.67 16.55
N ALA A 19 -17.89 15.52 16.05
CA ALA A 19 -17.74 14.27 16.77
C ALA A 19 -16.31 13.76 16.49
N PRO A 20 -15.53 13.36 17.50
CA PRO A 20 -14.27 12.67 17.27
C PRO A 20 -14.61 11.27 16.75
N LEU A 21 -14.35 11.02 15.47
CA LEU A 21 -14.36 9.67 14.94
C LEU A 21 -13.10 8.97 15.45
N VAL A 22 -13.34 7.87 16.16
CA VAL A 22 -12.31 6.93 16.61
C VAL A 22 -11.91 6.15 15.38
N TYR A 23 -10.74 6.46 14.83
CA TYR A 23 -10.11 5.72 13.73
C TYR A 23 -9.72 4.34 14.28
N SER A 24 -10.29 3.29 13.69
CA SER A 24 -9.97 1.90 14.02
C SER A 24 -9.15 1.28 12.90
N GLU A 25 -8.01 0.74 13.30
CA GLU A 25 -6.86 0.18 12.56
C GLU A 25 -7.17 -0.96 11.57
N GLY A 26 -8.14 -0.78 10.66
CA GLY A 26 -8.46 -1.77 9.62
C GLY A 26 -9.21 -1.23 8.40
N ALA A 27 -9.50 0.08 8.35
CA ALA A 27 -10.15 0.75 7.22
C ALA A 27 -9.28 1.82 6.53
N ASP A 28 -8.11 2.12 7.09
CA ASP A 28 -7.19 3.16 6.59
C ASP A 28 -6.37 2.69 5.37
N ASP A 29 -6.23 1.37 5.18
CA ASP A 29 -5.31 0.77 4.20
C ASP A 29 -5.86 0.78 2.76
N SER A 30 -7.18 0.68 2.58
CA SER A 30 -7.83 0.82 1.26
C SER A 30 -8.21 2.26 0.98
N SER A 31 -8.79 2.99 1.94
CA SER A 31 -9.33 4.34 1.72
C SER A 31 -8.28 5.40 1.32
N ALA A 32 -7.02 5.23 1.73
CA ALA A 32 -5.90 6.05 1.25
C ALA A 32 -5.48 5.74 -0.21
N LEU A 33 -5.90 4.61 -0.77
CA LEU A 33 -5.71 4.25 -2.18
C LEU A 33 -7.01 4.38 -3.00
N THR A 34 -8.19 4.35 -2.36
CA THR A 34 -9.48 4.08 -3.03
C THR A 34 -10.65 4.95 -2.55
N GLY A 35 -10.45 5.79 -1.52
CA GLY A 35 -11.45 6.73 -0.99
C GLY A 35 -12.42 6.12 0.04
N ASP A 36 -13.36 6.94 0.53
CA ASP A 36 -14.35 6.56 1.56
C ASP A 36 -15.27 5.41 1.09
N ASN A 37 -15.12 4.23 1.68
CA ASN A 37 -15.93 3.04 1.36
C ASN A 37 -17.26 3.03 2.13
N VAL A 38 -18.34 2.58 1.48
CA VAL A 38 -19.67 2.37 2.12
C VAL A 38 -19.96 0.87 2.34
N LEU A 39 -19.28 0.02 1.58
CA LEU A 39 -19.25 -1.42 1.77
C LEU A 39 -17.93 -1.79 2.43
N ASP A 40 -17.87 -2.92 3.14
CA ASP A 40 -16.62 -3.48 3.66
C ASP A 40 -16.28 -4.79 2.96
N LEU A 41 -15.00 -5.05 2.73
CA LEU A 41 -14.51 -6.36 2.33
C LEU A 41 -14.11 -7.18 3.55
N THR A 42 -14.36 -8.49 3.51
CA THR A 42 -13.88 -9.40 4.57
C THR A 42 -12.36 -9.58 4.55
N ASN A 43 -11.76 -9.39 3.38
CA ASN A 43 -10.32 -9.26 3.15
C ASN A 43 -10.15 -8.14 2.13
N ASP A 44 -9.31 -7.15 2.43
CA ASP A 44 -9.02 -6.00 1.58
C ASP A 44 -7.64 -6.09 0.90
N SER A 45 -6.89 -7.16 1.15
CA SER A 45 -5.66 -7.46 0.45
C SER A 45 -5.44 -8.96 0.26
N ALA A 46 -4.73 -9.33 -0.81
CA ALA A 46 -4.29 -10.70 -1.01
C ALA A 46 -3.04 -10.81 -1.89
N ILE A 47 -2.35 -11.93 -1.73
CA ILE A 47 -1.27 -12.35 -2.62
C ILE A 47 -1.71 -13.53 -3.44
N VAL A 48 -1.37 -13.48 -4.73
CA VAL A 48 -1.52 -14.61 -5.64
C VAL A 48 -0.22 -14.85 -6.41
N TYR A 49 0.01 -16.09 -6.83
CA TYR A 49 1.17 -16.46 -7.64
C TYR A 49 0.79 -16.72 -9.10
N VAL A 50 1.68 -16.38 -10.04
CA VAL A 50 1.46 -16.59 -11.49
C VAL A 50 1.34 -18.07 -11.88
N ALA A 51 1.88 -19.00 -11.09
CA ALA A 51 1.88 -20.43 -11.39
C ALA A 51 0.71 -21.19 -10.74
N SER A 52 0.19 -22.19 -11.45
CA SER A 52 -0.82 -23.12 -10.92
C SER A 52 -0.28 -23.88 -9.70
N GLY A 53 -0.98 -23.81 -8.57
CA GLY A 53 -0.56 -24.42 -7.31
C GLY A 53 -1.14 -23.70 -6.10
N ASP A 54 -0.62 -24.01 -4.92
CA ASP A 54 -1.03 -23.33 -3.68
C ASP A 54 -0.71 -21.82 -3.78
N GLY A 55 -1.69 -20.99 -3.43
CA GLY A 55 -1.56 -19.53 -3.52
C GLY A 55 -1.72 -18.96 -4.94
N HIS A 56 -2.15 -19.73 -5.94
CA HIS A 56 -2.46 -19.19 -7.28
C HIS A 56 -3.69 -18.26 -7.30
N SER A 57 -4.53 -18.34 -6.26
CA SER A 57 -5.79 -17.63 -6.20
C SER A 57 -6.14 -17.15 -4.80
N ALA A 58 -6.87 -16.05 -4.73
CA ALA A 58 -7.41 -15.49 -3.49
C ALA A 58 -8.89 -15.17 -3.64
N THR A 59 -9.65 -15.26 -2.55
CA THR A 59 -11.10 -14.97 -2.56
C THR A 59 -11.39 -13.72 -1.76
N PHE A 60 -12.09 -12.79 -2.42
CA PHE A 60 -12.60 -11.56 -1.83
C PHE A 60 -14.11 -11.69 -1.65
N SER A 61 -14.63 -11.15 -0.55
CA SER A 61 -16.06 -11.13 -0.27
C SER A 61 -16.46 -9.80 0.36
N VAL A 62 -17.65 -9.32 0.04
CA VAL A 62 -18.25 -8.19 0.76
C VAL A 62 -18.79 -8.70 2.10
N ASP A 63 -18.54 -7.99 3.19
CA ASP A 63 -19.27 -8.22 4.43
C ASP A 63 -20.75 -7.88 4.21
N LEU A 64 -21.58 -8.93 4.17
CA LEU A 64 -23.01 -8.81 3.95
C LEU A 64 -23.72 -7.93 4.97
N SER A 65 -23.11 -7.72 6.16
CA SER A 65 -23.65 -6.86 7.21
C SER A 65 -23.60 -5.36 6.85
N THR A 66 -22.72 -4.97 5.94
CA THR A 66 -22.50 -3.59 5.51
C THR A 66 -23.32 -3.19 4.28
N ILE A 67 -24.01 -4.16 3.66
CA ILE A 67 -24.85 -3.89 2.50
C ILE A 67 -26.00 -2.94 2.89
N PRO A 68 -26.13 -1.77 2.24
CA PRO A 68 -27.16 -0.81 2.58
C PRO A 68 -28.58 -1.35 2.38
N SER A 69 -29.52 -0.87 3.20
CA SER A 69 -30.92 -1.27 3.13
C SER A 69 -31.50 -1.06 1.72
N GLY A 70 -32.20 -2.08 1.21
CA GLY A 70 -32.75 -2.09 -0.15
C GLY A 70 -31.88 -2.82 -1.17
N TYR A 71 -30.65 -3.21 -0.81
CA TYR A 71 -29.76 -4.03 -1.63
C TYR A 71 -29.54 -5.41 -1.01
N SER A 72 -28.94 -6.31 -1.78
CA SER A 72 -28.59 -7.65 -1.33
C SER A 72 -27.26 -8.11 -1.95
N ALA A 73 -26.81 -9.31 -1.58
CA ALA A 73 -25.64 -9.96 -2.19
C ALA A 73 -25.70 -9.99 -3.74
N SER A 74 -26.90 -10.12 -4.33
CA SER A 74 -27.08 -10.12 -5.78
C SER A 74 -27.05 -8.73 -6.41
N SER A 75 -26.95 -7.66 -5.62
CA SER A 75 -26.76 -6.30 -6.10
C SER A 75 -25.28 -5.96 -6.33
N ILE A 76 -24.36 -6.77 -5.80
CA ILE A 76 -22.93 -6.54 -5.86
C ILE A 76 -22.39 -6.92 -7.24
N SER A 77 -21.58 -6.04 -7.80
CA SER A 77 -20.73 -6.28 -8.96
C SER A 77 -19.27 -6.08 -8.57
N TRP A 78 -18.37 -6.68 -9.33
CA TRP A 78 -16.93 -6.60 -9.14
C TRP A 78 -16.25 -6.20 -10.43
N LYS A 79 -15.19 -5.39 -10.33
CA LYS A 79 -14.28 -5.08 -11.43
C LYS A 79 -12.84 -5.06 -10.94
N LEU A 80 -11.91 -5.24 -11.88
CA LEU A 80 -10.48 -5.10 -11.67
C LEU A 80 -10.03 -3.77 -12.27
N ASN A 81 -9.52 -2.87 -11.42
CA ASN A 81 -9.00 -1.56 -11.82
C ASN A 81 -7.47 -1.63 -11.89
N ASP A 82 -6.92 -1.19 -13.01
CA ASP A 82 -5.48 -1.10 -13.17
C ASP A 82 -4.89 0.04 -12.32
N LEU A 83 -3.82 -0.26 -11.59
CA LEU A 83 -3.07 0.72 -10.80
C LEU A 83 -1.78 1.19 -11.46
N ASP A 84 -1.31 0.56 -12.55
CA ASP A 84 -0.21 1.07 -13.41
C ASP A 84 0.20 0.13 -14.56
N ASP A 85 0.04 -1.18 -14.37
CA ASP A 85 0.71 -2.24 -15.14
C ASP A 85 -0.22 -3.00 -16.11
N GLY A 86 -1.47 -2.56 -16.25
CA GLY A 86 -2.53 -3.21 -17.02
C GLY A 86 -3.46 -4.09 -16.16
N THR A 87 -4.69 -4.30 -16.61
CA THR A 87 -5.63 -5.21 -15.92
C THR A 87 -5.34 -6.70 -16.17
N THR A 88 -4.41 -7.03 -17.08
CA THR A 88 -4.11 -8.41 -17.50
C THR A 88 -3.34 -9.23 -16.45
N LEU A 89 -3.04 -8.64 -15.31
CA LEU A 89 -2.24 -9.26 -14.24
C LEU A 89 -3.02 -10.29 -13.43
N VAL A 90 -4.34 -10.15 -13.32
CA VAL A 90 -5.24 -11.11 -12.67
C VAL A 90 -6.56 -11.27 -13.41
N SER A 91 -7.28 -12.35 -13.14
CA SER A 91 -8.60 -12.64 -13.73
C SER A 91 -9.52 -13.26 -12.69
N PHE A 92 -10.84 -13.03 -12.82
CA PHE A 92 -11.86 -13.76 -12.04
C PHE A 92 -12.06 -15.21 -12.51
N SER A 93 -11.35 -15.65 -13.54
CA SER A 93 -11.33 -17.03 -14.02
C SER A 93 -9.91 -17.47 -14.33
N ASP A 94 -9.61 -18.71 -13.94
CA ASP A 94 -8.31 -19.32 -14.23
C ASP A 94 -8.12 -19.62 -15.73
N THR A 95 -9.21 -19.89 -16.44
CA THR A 95 -9.13 -20.38 -17.83
C THR A 95 -9.38 -19.31 -18.89
N THR A 96 -10.05 -18.22 -18.51
CA THR A 96 -10.46 -17.15 -19.41
C THR A 96 -10.28 -15.80 -18.75
N ASP A 97 -9.76 -14.84 -19.49
CA ASP A 97 -9.62 -13.45 -19.05
C ASP A 97 -11.00 -12.85 -18.74
N THR A 98 -11.28 -12.67 -17.45
CA THR A 98 -12.57 -12.19 -16.93
C THR A 98 -12.31 -11.07 -15.94
N TYR A 99 -12.68 -9.85 -16.30
CA TYR A 99 -12.35 -8.64 -15.54
C TYR A 99 -13.53 -8.00 -14.82
N THR A 100 -14.74 -8.54 -15.02
CA THR A 100 -15.97 -8.09 -14.37
C THR A 100 -16.84 -9.27 -13.99
N MET A 101 -17.47 -9.20 -12.81
CA MET A 101 -18.46 -10.17 -12.34
C MET A 101 -19.67 -9.41 -11.79
N THR A 102 -20.88 -9.92 -11.96
CA THR A 102 -22.11 -9.23 -11.51
C THR A 102 -23.03 -10.18 -10.78
N GLY A 103 -23.71 -9.69 -9.74
CA GLY A 103 -24.72 -10.44 -9.01
C GLY A 103 -24.16 -11.46 -8.03
N VAL A 104 -22.92 -11.25 -7.55
CA VAL A 104 -22.22 -12.16 -6.63
C VAL A 104 -21.57 -11.36 -5.49
N SER A 105 -21.70 -11.85 -4.26
CA SER A 105 -21.09 -11.22 -3.07
C SER A 105 -19.63 -11.60 -2.85
N SER A 106 -19.09 -12.52 -3.65
CA SER A 106 -17.72 -13.00 -3.56
C SER A 106 -17.19 -13.36 -4.94
N VAL A 107 -15.89 -13.15 -5.11
CA VAL A 107 -15.13 -13.48 -6.32
C VAL A 107 -13.77 -14.07 -5.94
N THR A 108 -13.29 -14.97 -6.80
CA THR A 108 -11.93 -15.50 -6.70
C THR A 108 -11.10 -14.88 -7.81
N VAL A 109 -9.95 -14.31 -7.46
CA VAL A 109 -8.95 -13.78 -8.41
C VAL A 109 -7.83 -14.80 -8.60
N TYR A 110 -7.31 -14.90 -9.82
CA TYR A 110 -6.24 -15.80 -10.23
C TYR A 110 -5.08 -14.98 -10.81
N GLY A 111 -3.85 -15.27 -10.37
CA GLY A 111 -2.63 -14.60 -10.85
C GLY A 111 -2.30 -14.96 -12.31
N LYS A 112 -2.02 -13.98 -13.16
CA LYS A 112 -1.68 -14.17 -14.59
C LYS A 112 -0.31 -13.60 -14.96
N ALA A 113 0.07 -12.48 -14.35
CA ALA A 113 1.39 -11.89 -14.48
C ALA A 113 1.72 -11.10 -13.21
N VAL A 114 3.01 -10.91 -12.94
CA VAL A 114 3.50 -10.16 -11.77
C VAL A 114 3.07 -8.71 -11.85
N GLY A 115 2.61 -8.15 -10.73
CA GLY A 115 2.23 -6.75 -10.61
C GLY A 115 1.18 -6.56 -9.52
N THR A 116 0.63 -5.35 -9.43
CA THR A 116 -0.35 -4.99 -8.40
C THR A 116 -1.62 -4.41 -9.03
N LEU A 117 -2.77 -4.77 -8.49
CA LEU A 117 -4.08 -4.37 -9.02
C LEU A 117 -5.06 -4.04 -7.88
N GLU A 118 -5.93 -3.07 -8.11
CA GLU A 118 -7.10 -2.83 -7.27
C GLU A 118 -8.28 -3.71 -7.72
N ILE A 119 -8.90 -4.41 -6.77
CA ILE A 119 -10.20 -5.06 -6.93
C ILE A 119 -11.29 -4.21 -6.29
N GLU A 120 -12.36 -3.92 -7.02
CA GLU A 120 -13.47 -3.08 -6.51
C GLU A 120 -14.78 -3.86 -6.53
N ALA A 121 -15.46 -3.92 -5.38
CA ALA A 121 -16.85 -4.33 -5.25
C ALA A 121 -17.75 -3.08 -5.23
N TYR A 122 -18.82 -3.07 -6.02
CA TYR A 122 -19.70 -1.91 -6.13
C TYR A 122 -21.16 -2.29 -6.39
N ILE A 123 -22.06 -1.35 -6.10
CA ILE A 123 -23.48 -1.44 -6.49
C ILE A 123 -23.72 -0.49 -7.66
N SER A 124 -24.19 -1.04 -8.79
CA SER A 124 -24.38 -0.27 -10.01
C SER A 124 -25.42 0.86 -9.82
N GLY A 125 -25.06 2.08 -10.24
CA GLY A 125 -25.92 3.26 -10.14
C GLY A 125 -25.92 3.94 -8.77
N THR A 126 -25.00 3.59 -7.87
CA THR A 126 -24.79 4.28 -6.58
C THR A 126 -23.34 4.72 -6.41
N ASN A 127 -23.03 5.36 -5.28
CA ASN A 127 -21.68 5.63 -4.81
C ASN A 127 -21.22 4.60 -3.75
N TYR A 128 -21.85 3.41 -3.71
CA TYR A 128 -21.50 2.37 -2.74
C TYR A 128 -20.46 1.44 -3.34
N TYR A 129 -19.26 1.48 -2.77
CA TYR A 129 -18.16 0.63 -3.16
C TYR A 129 -17.33 0.22 -1.94
N ALA A 130 -16.56 -0.84 -2.15
CA ALA A 130 -15.44 -1.28 -1.34
C ALA A 130 -14.33 -1.70 -2.30
N SER A 131 -13.10 -1.67 -1.82
CA SER A 131 -11.95 -1.96 -2.66
C SER A 131 -10.87 -2.68 -1.85
N GLY A 132 -10.01 -3.39 -2.58
CA GLY A 132 -8.87 -4.08 -2.02
C GLY A 132 -7.73 -4.17 -3.02
N ILE A 133 -6.60 -4.69 -2.57
CA ILE A 133 -5.37 -4.79 -3.36
C ILE A 133 -5.00 -6.26 -3.59
N VAL A 134 -4.68 -6.60 -4.83
CA VAL A 134 -4.12 -7.90 -5.19
C VAL A 134 -2.69 -7.68 -5.65
N VAL A 135 -1.74 -8.34 -4.98
CA VAL A 135 -0.34 -8.38 -5.41
C VAL A 135 -0.06 -9.75 -6.01
N VAL A 136 0.48 -9.76 -7.22
CA VAL A 136 0.83 -10.97 -7.94
C VAL A 136 2.34 -11.14 -7.95
N PHE A 137 2.84 -12.26 -7.42
CA PHE A 137 4.25 -12.61 -7.47
C PHE A 137 4.52 -13.79 -8.40
N SER A 138 5.77 -13.91 -8.86
CA SER A 138 6.30 -15.20 -9.29
C SER A 138 6.26 -16.15 -8.09
N ALA A 139 5.92 -17.42 -8.31
CA ALA A 139 6.02 -18.41 -7.26
C ALA A 139 7.47 -18.43 -6.74
N PRO A 140 7.70 -18.45 -5.41
CA PRO A 140 9.03 -18.38 -4.85
C PRO A 140 9.86 -19.57 -5.33
N THR A 141 10.95 -19.28 -6.02
CA THR A 141 11.93 -20.28 -6.48
C THR A 141 12.92 -20.61 -5.37
N GLU A 142 13.34 -19.58 -4.61
CA GLU A 142 14.22 -19.68 -3.44
C GLU A 142 13.89 -18.61 -2.39
N THR A 143 14.16 -18.90 -1.11
CA THR A 143 14.00 -17.96 0.00
C THR A 143 15.18 -16.98 0.09
N ALA A 144 14.90 -15.70 0.28
CA ALA A 144 15.91 -14.68 0.50
C ALA A 144 16.63 -14.91 1.84
N SER A 145 17.96 -14.79 1.83
CA SER A 145 18.76 -14.76 3.07
C SER A 145 19.10 -13.33 3.50
N THR A 146 18.90 -12.35 2.62
CA THR A 146 19.16 -10.94 2.86
C THR A 146 18.06 -10.11 2.20
N PHE A 147 17.55 -9.11 2.90
CA PHE A 147 16.70 -8.08 2.32
C PHE A 147 17.46 -6.77 2.22
N TYR A 148 17.18 -6.01 1.17
CA TYR A 148 17.73 -4.68 0.93
C TYR A 148 16.59 -3.69 0.84
N TYR A 149 16.68 -2.59 1.60
CA TYR A 149 15.67 -1.53 1.61
C TYR A 149 16.30 -0.24 1.14
N PHE A 150 15.78 0.35 0.07
CA PHE A 150 16.11 1.70 -0.34
C PHE A 150 15.14 2.66 0.33
N ILE A 151 15.66 3.58 1.13
CA ILE A 151 14.85 4.50 1.90
C ILE A 151 15.03 5.90 1.33
N LYS A 152 13.91 6.57 1.01
CA LYS A 152 13.93 7.93 0.46
C LYS A 152 12.69 8.72 0.86
N ILE A 153 12.88 10.02 1.09
CA ILE A 153 11.78 10.99 1.15
C ILE A 153 11.85 11.84 -0.12
N TYR A 154 10.74 11.97 -0.85
CA TYR A 154 10.73 12.70 -2.11
C TYR A 154 10.67 14.22 -1.89
N PRO A 155 11.39 15.04 -2.69
CA PRO A 155 11.42 16.50 -2.49
C PRO A 155 10.07 17.21 -2.49
N GLY A 156 9.09 16.67 -3.22
CA GLY A 156 7.74 17.21 -3.28
C GLY A 156 6.99 17.22 -1.95
N VAL A 157 7.40 16.39 -0.98
CA VAL A 157 6.66 16.20 0.28
C VAL A 157 7.43 16.66 1.53
N TYR A 158 8.54 17.38 1.37
CA TYR A 158 9.34 17.84 2.51
C TYR A 158 8.63 18.82 3.45
N SER A 159 7.55 19.48 3.03
CA SER A 159 6.74 20.29 3.94
C SER A 159 6.11 19.49 5.07
N TYR A 160 5.97 18.16 4.89
CA TYR A 160 5.44 17.23 5.90
C TYR A 160 6.56 16.66 6.78
N PHE A 161 7.81 16.87 6.41
CA PHE A 161 8.97 16.30 7.07
C PHE A 161 9.66 17.30 7.99
N ASN A 162 9.86 16.89 9.25
CA ASN A 162 10.67 17.62 10.22
C ASN A 162 12.00 16.90 10.41
N ASN A 163 13.11 17.58 10.14
CA ASN A 163 14.47 17.06 10.32
C ASN A 163 14.76 16.62 11.77
N GLU A 164 14.02 17.12 12.76
CA GLU A 164 14.16 16.69 14.16
C GLU A 164 13.79 15.21 14.38
N ASN A 165 13.07 14.59 13.44
CA ASN A 165 12.69 13.17 13.48
C ASN A 165 13.71 12.25 12.81
N LEU A 166 14.81 12.79 12.25
CA LEU A 166 15.84 11.96 11.64
C LEU A 166 16.66 11.22 12.71
N PRO A 167 16.97 9.93 12.46
CA PRO A 167 18.03 9.23 13.15
C PRO A 167 19.34 10.04 13.09
N ALA A 168 20.10 10.07 14.19
CA ALA A 168 21.30 10.92 14.30
C ALA A 168 22.42 10.54 13.31
N ASP A 169 22.35 9.35 12.75
CA ASP A 169 23.24 8.78 11.75
C ASP A 169 22.79 9.02 10.30
N VAL A 170 21.68 9.73 10.08
CA VAL A 170 21.16 10.12 8.76
C VAL A 170 21.03 11.64 8.67
N THR A 171 21.66 12.21 7.66
CA THR A 171 21.49 13.63 7.32
C THR A 171 20.28 13.83 6.43
N GLN A 172 19.81 15.08 6.37
CA GLN A 172 18.74 15.44 5.44
C GLN A 172 19.14 15.07 4.00
N ASP A 173 20.28 15.54 3.50
CA ASP A 173 20.71 15.28 2.11
C ASP A 173 20.72 13.78 1.76
N GLU A 174 21.16 12.92 2.68
CA GLU A 174 21.17 11.48 2.46
C GLU A 174 19.76 10.89 2.33
N ILE A 175 18.80 11.28 3.18
CA ILE A 175 17.41 10.79 3.04
C ILE A 175 16.72 11.36 1.79
N GLN A 176 17.17 12.51 1.30
CA GLN A 176 16.67 13.12 0.05
C GLN A 176 17.18 12.40 -1.20
N GLU A 177 18.47 12.09 -1.24
CA GLU A 177 19.08 11.33 -2.33
C GLU A 177 18.57 9.89 -2.31
N GLY A 178 18.45 9.34 -1.10
CA GLY A 178 18.06 7.98 -0.77
C GLY A 178 19.28 7.07 -0.64
N PHE A 179 19.17 6.06 0.22
CA PHE A 179 20.27 5.12 0.50
C PHE A 179 19.73 3.72 0.74
N TRP A 180 20.61 2.73 0.59
CA TRP A 180 20.29 1.34 0.87
C TRP A 180 20.67 0.94 2.29
N VAL A 181 19.86 0.07 2.88
CA VAL A 181 20.18 -0.69 4.09
C VAL A 181 19.99 -2.18 3.80
N SER A 182 20.75 -3.04 4.44
CA SER A 182 20.61 -4.49 4.30
C SER A 182 20.40 -5.17 5.65
N VAL A 183 19.63 -6.24 5.62
CA VAL A 183 19.37 -7.09 6.78
C VAL A 183 19.58 -8.53 6.37
N THR A 184 20.55 -9.19 6.99
CA THR A 184 20.88 -10.59 6.70
C THR A 184 20.36 -11.50 7.79
N TYR A 185 19.78 -12.63 7.38
CA TYR A 185 19.28 -13.62 8.32
C TYR A 185 20.39 -14.09 9.27
N ASN A 186 20.09 -13.97 10.56
CA ASN A 186 20.92 -14.46 11.63
C ASN A 186 20.08 -15.33 12.57
N SER A 187 20.41 -16.62 12.68
CA SER A 187 19.67 -17.57 13.52
C SER A 187 19.66 -17.23 15.01
N GLN A 188 20.61 -16.42 15.50
CA GLN A 188 20.61 -15.93 16.88
C GLN A 188 19.59 -14.81 17.10
N ALA A 189 19.35 -13.98 16.08
CA ALA A 189 18.44 -12.84 16.14
C ALA A 189 16.99 -13.25 15.80
N PHE A 190 16.82 -14.10 14.79
CA PHE A 190 15.51 -14.47 14.27
C PHE A 190 15.01 -15.84 14.77
N GLY A 191 15.90 -16.70 15.29
CA GLY A 191 15.51 -17.99 15.87
C GLY A 191 14.78 -18.90 14.88
N SER A 192 13.54 -19.25 15.20
CA SER A 192 12.61 -19.99 14.33
C SER A 192 11.50 -19.11 13.75
N ASN A 193 11.58 -17.79 13.91
CA ASN A 193 10.59 -16.86 13.37
C ASN A 193 10.71 -16.80 11.84
N ASP A 194 9.61 -16.47 11.17
CA ASP A 194 9.59 -16.31 9.72
C ASP A 194 10.44 -15.10 9.32
N PHE A 195 11.56 -15.35 8.64
CA PHE A 195 12.38 -14.31 8.04
C PHE A 195 11.72 -13.87 6.73
N ASN A 196 11.10 -12.69 6.76
CA ASN A 196 10.44 -12.04 5.64
C ASN A 196 10.81 -10.55 5.63
N ALA A 197 10.39 -9.83 4.60
CA ALA A 197 10.75 -8.43 4.47
C ALA A 197 10.22 -7.54 5.62
N LEU A 198 9.09 -7.86 6.23
CA LEU A 198 8.59 -7.08 7.37
C LEU A 198 9.46 -7.33 8.60
N THR A 199 9.67 -8.60 8.98
CA THR A 199 10.42 -8.95 10.19
C THR A 199 11.89 -8.54 10.09
N ALA A 200 12.47 -8.57 8.89
CA ALA A 200 13.79 -8.03 8.63
C ALA A 200 13.85 -6.50 8.83
N PHE A 201 12.84 -5.75 8.34
CA PHE A 201 12.80 -4.29 8.52
C PHE A 201 12.54 -3.88 9.98
N GLU A 202 11.66 -4.59 10.69
CA GLU A 202 11.44 -4.44 12.12
C GLU A 202 12.74 -4.66 12.90
N TYR A 203 13.49 -5.70 12.54
CA TYR A 203 14.78 -5.97 13.14
C TYR A 203 15.76 -4.81 12.91
N PHE A 204 15.89 -4.31 11.67
CA PHE A 204 16.71 -3.12 11.37
C PHE A 204 16.33 -1.93 12.26
N CYS A 205 15.05 -1.59 12.35
CA CYS A 205 14.59 -0.48 13.19
C CYS A 205 14.87 -0.72 14.68
N SER A 206 14.78 -1.97 15.16
CA SER A 206 15.08 -2.32 16.55
C SER A 206 16.57 -2.22 16.91
N GLN A 207 17.46 -2.37 15.94
CA GLN A 207 18.91 -2.34 16.15
C GLN A 207 19.50 -0.93 16.03
N ASN A 208 18.76 0.02 15.47
CA ASN A 208 19.24 1.37 15.20
C ASN A 208 18.37 2.41 15.93
N ASP A 209 18.96 3.15 16.86
CA ASP A 209 18.26 4.17 17.65
C ASP A 209 17.71 5.29 16.74
N GLY A 210 16.46 5.70 16.98
CA GLY A 210 15.80 6.79 16.24
C GLY A 210 15.00 6.34 15.02
N TRP A 211 15.11 5.07 14.62
CA TRP A 211 14.35 4.49 13.50
C TRP A 211 12.96 4.05 13.97
N GLN A 212 12.06 5.02 14.12
CA GLN A 212 10.68 4.77 14.58
C GLN A 212 9.81 4.25 13.44
N PHE A 213 9.13 3.12 13.68
CA PHE A 213 8.34 2.40 12.70
C PHE A 213 7.06 1.81 13.34
N SER A 214 5.96 1.87 12.59
CA SER A 214 4.73 1.12 12.83
C SER A 214 4.22 0.61 11.49
N ALA A 215 3.76 -0.64 11.50
CA ALA A 215 3.09 -1.23 10.35
C ALA A 215 1.90 -2.10 10.77
N SER A 216 0.92 -2.15 9.87
CA SER A 216 -0.22 -3.05 9.98
C SER A 216 0.21 -4.52 9.81
N SER A 217 -0.69 -5.46 10.16
CA SER A 217 -0.40 -6.90 10.17
C SER A 217 0.05 -7.47 8.80
N TYR A 218 -0.17 -6.74 7.71
CA TYR A 218 0.19 -7.14 6.35
C TYR A 218 1.40 -6.38 5.79
N GLY A 219 2.07 -5.58 6.62
CA GLY A 219 3.25 -4.82 6.26
C GLY A 219 2.97 -3.50 5.56
N TRP A 220 1.76 -2.95 5.68
CA TRP A 220 1.52 -1.54 5.34
C TRP A 220 2.25 -0.66 6.36
N ILE A 221 2.96 0.38 5.94
CA ILE A 221 3.66 1.28 6.86
C ILE A 221 2.70 2.38 7.33
N ASP A 222 2.22 2.27 8.57
CA ASP A 222 1.35 3.30 9.19
C ASP A 222 2.15 4.56 9.48
N THR A 223 3.34 4.39 10.06
CA THR A 223 4.27 5.48 10.32
C THR A 223 5.71 5.01 10.18
N PHE A 224 6.55 5.85 9.58
CA PHE A 224 8.00 5.65 9.60
C PHE A 224 8.70 7.01 9.64
N LEU A 225 9.71 7.15 10.51
CA LEU A 225 10.40 8.42 10.79
C LEU A 225 9.45 9.55 11.24
N GLY A 226 8.39 9.18 11.96
CA GLY A 226 7.34 10.11 12.41
C GLY A 226 6.43 10.63 11.30
N LEU A 227 6.49 10.03 10.11
CA LEU A 227 5.63 10.35 8.96
C LEU A 227 4.59 9.25 8.78
N GLY A 228 3.31 9.62 8.89
CA GLY A 228 2.19 8.74 8.54
C GLY A 228 1.57 9.09 7.18
N THR A 229 0.29 8.82 7.03
CA THR A 229 -0.47 9.15 5.82
C THR A 229 -1.11 10.54 5.92
N TYR A 230 -1.04 11.32 4.85
CA TYR A 230 -1.61 12.67 4.78
C TYR A 230 -2.40 12.89 3.49
N GLU A 231 -3.43 13.71 3.56
CA GLU A 231 -4.10 14.21 2.37
C GLU A 231 -3.17 15.15 1.60
N GLY A 232 -3.00 14.88 0.31
CA GLY A 232 -2.26 15.69 -0.63
C GLY A 232 -3.16 16.67 -1.39
N THR A 233 -2.71 17.14 -2.55
CA THR A 233 -3.50 18.06 -3.38
C THR A 233 -4.36 17.32 -4.40
N ASN A 234 -5.58 17.83 -4.69
CA ASN A 234 -6.49 17.26 -5.69
C ASN A 234 -6.88 15.79 -5.43
N GLY A 235 -7.01 15.39 -4.17
CA GLY A 235 -7.40 14.02 -3.79
C GLY A 235 -6.27 13.00 -3.91
N SER A 236 -5.02 13.44 -4.02
CA SER A 236 -3.84 12.58 -3.84
C SER A 236 -3.61 12.28 -2.35
N TRP A 237 -2.78 11.27 -2.10
CA TRP A 237 -2.35 10.91 -0.75
C TRP A 237 -0.84 10.91 -0.65
N ILE A 238 -0.32 11.32 0.49
CA ILE A 238 1.11 11.30 0.81
C ILE A 238 1.34 10.19 1.82
N TYR A 239 2.17 9.20 1.49
CA TYR A 239 2.40 8.03 2.32
C TYR A 239 3.74 7.36 1.99
N TRP A 240 4.12 6.36 2.81
CA TRP A 240 5.27 5.48 2.55
C TRP A 240 4.92 4.43 1.52
N ALA A 241 5.21 4.73 0.25
CA ALA A 241 5.01 3.79 -0.83
C ALA A 241 6.08 2.71 -0.83
N GLN A 242 5.64 1.47 -1.01
CA GLN A 242 6.50 0.32 -1.06
C GLN A 242 6.62 -0.22 -2.49
N TYR A 243 7.83 -0.64 -2.87
CA TYR A 243 8.18 -1.13 -4.20
C TYR A 243 9.02 -2.39 -4.11
N HIS A 244 9.02 -3.23 -5.15
CA HIS A 244 10.00 -4.31 -5.30
C HIS A 244 10.67 -4.29 -6.67
N ALA A 245 11.93 -4.74 -6.76
CA ALA A 245 12.65 -4.85 -8.03
C ALA A 245 12.02 -5.87 -8.99
N THR A 246 11.75 -5.46 -10.23
CA THR A 246 11.30 -6.36 -11.29
C THR A 246 12.51 -7.13 -11.83
N SER A 247 12.66 -8.40 -11.44
CA SER A 247 13.61 -9.40 -11.95
C SER A 247 15.04 -8.93 -12.30
N GLY A 248 15.97 -9.12 -11.35
CA GLY A 248 17.32 -9.65 -11.62
C GLY A 248 18.38 -8.78 -12.33
N ASN A 249 18.07 -7.61 -12.88
CA ASN A 249 19.07 -6.62 -13.34
C ASN A 249 18.37 -5.28 -13.68
N ASP A 250 18.70 -4.21 -12.95
CA ASP A 250 18.62 -2.78 -13.31
C ASP A 250 17.35 -2.18 -13.97
N ALA A 251 16.25 -2.91 -14.17
CA ALA A 251 15.22 -2.48 -15.12
C ALA A 251 13.97 -1.80 -14.53
N GLY A 252 13.76 -1.76 -13.22
CA GLY A 252 12.59 -1.09 -12.65
C GLY A 252 12.14 -1.57 -11.28
N TRP A 253 11.20 -0.82 -10.73
CA TRP A 253 10.44 -1.18 -9.54
C TRP A 253 8.97 -1.35 -9.91
N ALA A 254 8.31 -2.34 -9.31
CA ALA A 254 6.86 -2.50 -9.34
C ALA A 254 6.28 -2.09 -7.99
N PHE A 255 5.12 -1.43 -8.03
CA PHE A 255 4.42 -0.97 -6.83
C PHE A 255 3.95 -2.16 -5.98
N ASN A 256 4.09 -2.07 -4.66
CA ASN A 256 3.83 -3.15 -3.74
C ASN A 256 3.47 -2.65 -2.33
N ASN A 257 2.37 -1.91 -2.21
CA ASN A 257 2.12 -1.10 -1.00
C ASN A 257 1.55 -1.84 0.20
N THR A 258 1.14 -3.07 0.00
CA THR A 258 0.76 -4.03 1.05
C THR A 258 1.62 -5.25 0.76
N THR A 259 2.06 -6.02 1.77
CA THR A 259 2.61 -7.40 1.65
C THR A 259 4.06 -7.67 2.11
N MET A 260 4.81 -6.75 2.72
CA MET A 260 6.17 -7.08 3.22
C MET A 260 6.22 -8.35 4.08
N ALA A 261 5.18 -8.64 4.88
CA ALA A 261 5.09 -9.85 5.71
C ALA A 261 5.15 -11.17 4.91
N TYR A 262 4.86 -11.12 3.60
CA TYR A 262 4.79 -12.28 2.73
C TYR A 262 5.94 -12.36 1.73
N ILE A 263 6.71 -11.28 1.58
CA ILE A 263 7.89 -11.28 0.74
C ILE A 263 8.96 -12.11 1.43
N THR A 264 9.23 -13.28 0.88
CA THR A 264 10.21 -14.25 1.40
C THR A 264 11.23 -14.65 0.35
N SER A 265 11.08 -14.22 -0.91
CA SER A 265 11.83 -14.75 -2.05
C SER A 265 13.01 -13.88 -2.48
N VAL A 266 14.02 -14.51 -3.08
CA VAL A 266 15.20 -13.83 -3.65
C VAL A 266 14.86 -12.83 -4.76
N GLU A 267 13.76 -13.07 -5.48
CA GLU A 267 13.34 -12.24 -6.62
C GLU A 267 12.80 -10.88 -6.19
N SER A 268 12.29 -10.78 -4.95
CA SER A 268 11.67 -9.58 -4.39
C SER A 268 12.44 -9.01 -3.20
N GLN A 269 13.70 -9.41 -3.02
CA GLN A 269 14.52 -9.02 -1.87
C GLN A 269 14.98 -7.55 -1.85
N TYR A 270 14.78 -6.81 -2.95
CA TYR A 270 15.12 -5.40 -3.08
C TYR A 270 13.86 -4.54 -3.02
N ILE A 271 13.70 -3.79 -1.94
CA ILE A 271 12.47 -3.11 -1.57
C ILE A 271 12.71 -1.61 -1.56
N GLY A 272 11.86 -0.84 -2.22
CA GLY A 272 11.86 0.61 -2.12
C GLY A 272 10.85 1.06 -1.07
N LEU A 273 11.28 1.87 -0.09
CA LEU A 273 10.43 2.55 0.88
C LEU A 273 10.55 4.06 0.60
N ILE A 274 9.52 4.62 -0.04
CA ILE A 274 9.58 5.98 -0.59
C ILE A 274 8.42 6.79 -0.04
N PHE A 275 8.74 7.79 0.78
CA PHE A 275 7.74 8.74 1.23
C PHE A 275 7.49 9.79 0.15
N TRP A 276 6.29 9.79 -0.41
CA TRP A 276 5.96 10.64 -1.55
C TRP A 276 4.45 10.88 -1.70
N GLU A 277 4.08 11.86 -2.51
CA GLU A 277 2.69 12.09 -2.91
C GLU A 277 2.38 11.11 -4.04
N SER A 278 1.28 10.37 -3.92
CA SER A 278 0.81 9.43 -4.93
C SER A 278 0.75 10.15 -6.28
N PRO A 279 1.60 9.80 -7.25
CA PRO A 279 1.41 10.30 -8.60
C PRO A 279 0.16 9.69 -9.21
N SER A 280 -0.30 10.24 -10.34
CA SER A 280 -1.16 9.45 -11.23
C SER A 280 -0.47 8.13 -11.50
N SER A 281 -1.20 7.00 -11.47
CA SER A 281 -0.69 5.64 -11.72
C SER A 281 0.55 5.66 -12.61
N SER A 282 0.43 6.18 -13.85
CA SER A 282 1.48 6.26 -14.88
C SER A 282 2.88 6.88 -14.56
N VAL A 283 3.19 7.32 -13.35
CA VAL A 283 4.50 7.91 -12.99
C VAL A 283 5.09 7.23 -11.76
N MET A 284 5.95 6.23 -11.97
CA MET A 284 6.70 5.57 -10.90
C MET A 284 8.00 6.32 -10.54
N PRO A 285 8.53 6.16 -9.31
CA PRO A 285 9.83 6.70 -8.96
C PRO A 285 10.92 5.93 -9.70
N ALA A 286 11.99 6.62 -10.12
CA ALA A 286 13.09 5.97 -10.81
C ALA A 286 13.78 4.94 -9.89
N PHE A 287 14.02 3.74 -10.43
CA PHE A 287 14.83 2.73 -9.75
C PHE A 287 16.25 3.27 -9.52
N PRO A 288 16.79 3.26 -8.28
CA PRO A 288 18.09 3.83 -7.97
C PRO A 288 19.28 2.95 -8.39
N GLY A 289 19.01 1.76 -8.93
CA GLY A 289 20.02 0.73 -9.15
C GLY A 289 20.22 -0.16 -7.93
N LEU A 290 20.86 -1.32 -8.14
CA LEU A 290 21.17 -2.26 -7.05
C LEU A 290 22.23 -1.68 -6.09
N PRO A 291 22.18 -2.04 -4.80
CA PRO A 291 23.17 -1.58 -3.82
C PRO A 291 24.58 -2.02 -4.20
N ASN A 292 25.52 -1.09 -4.05
CA ASN A 292 26.96 -1.33 -4.08
C ASN A 292 27.61 -0.72 -2.82
N SER A 293 28.94 -0.87 -2.69
CA SER A 293 29.70 -0.39 -1.51
C SER A 293 29.55 1.10 -1.21
N ASP A 294 29.20 1.90 -2.21
CA ASP A 294 29.11 3.36 -2.08
C ASP A 294 27.69 3.82 -1.76
N THR A 295 26.68 2.95 -1.94
CA THR A 295 25.25 3.27 -1.72
C THR A 295 24.64 2.54 -0.52
N LEU A 296 25.33 1.51 -0.02
CA LEU A 296 24.91 0.73 1.15
C LEU A 296 25.41 1.42 2.42
N LYS A 297 24.47 1.91 3.23
CA LYS A 297 24.79 2.72 4.40
C LYS A 297 24.83 1.90 5.70
N PHE A 298 23.93 0.94 5.83
CA PHE A 298 23.81 0.09 7.01
C PHE A 298 23.74 -1.37 6.61
N GLU A 299 24.39 -2.22 7.40
CA GLU A 299 24.33 -3.68 7.30
C GLU A 299 24.08 -4.23 8.70
N VAL A 300 23.02 -5.04 8.86
CA VAL A 300 22.63 -5.62 10.15
C VAL A 300 22.33 -7.12 10.03
#